data_AF-K2E4L3-F1
#
_entry.id   AF-K2E4L3-F1
#
_cell.length_a   1.000
_cell.length_b   1.000
_cell.length_c   1.000
_cell.angle_alpha   90.00
_cell.angle_beta   90.00
_cell.angle_gamma   90.00
#
_symmetry.space_group_name_H-M   'P 1'
#
loop_
_entity.id
_entity.type
_entity.pdbx_description
1 polymer ?
#
loop_
_entity_poly.entity_id
_entity_poly.type
_entity_poly.pdbx_seq_one_letter_code
_entity_poly.pdbx_strand_id
1 'polypeptide(L)'
;MKLNKKQLLKYGGLVLVSLILLPLAPLIIGLFIAFKLFKSASTKKRGAVLAIVTILISLVATGVLASKLPASKPKTEVTTSASQTASPTPIASITPTSSPESSNKIKAKVVKVVDGDTMDFSFGGKTERIRVIGINTPETVDPRKSVECFGVEASNKAKELLKIGAEVELEADPTQGDRDKYQRLLRYVWFNNEDFGKKMIAEGYAFEYTYNTPYKYQSIYKEAQKEADINNRGLWADNACVAISTPKPATPKPATTSGFSGTYTGSFSCSGPDRDCSDFSTHAQAQSFFNSCGFTATNDPMKLDSVGVGDGVACESLP
;
A
#
# COMPACT_ATOMS: atom_id res chain seq x y z
N MET A 1 8.26 -33.68 -31.05
CA MET A 1 7.28 -32.75 -31.66
C MET A 1 7.93 -32.09 -32.87
N LYS A 2 7.59 -32.50 -34.11
CA LYS A 2 8.21 -31.95 -35.33
C LYS A 2 7.41 -30.72 -35.79
N LEU A 3 7.96 -29.52 -35.66
CA LEU A 3 7.33 -28.30 -36.19
C LEU A 3 7.32 -28.34 -37.72
N ASN A 4 6.18 -27.97 -38.32
CA ASN A 4 6.04 -27.93 -39.77
C ASN A 4 6.81 -26.74 -40.38
N LYS A 5 7.14 -26.84 -41.67
CA LYS A 5 7.96 -25.86 -42.40
C LYS A 5 7.35 -24.43 -42.41
N LYS A 6 6.01 -24.31 -42.31
CA LYS A 6 5.31 -23.02 -42.23
C LYS A 6 5.46 -22.36 -40.85
N GLN A 7 5.47 -23.14 -39.77
CA GLN A 7 5.67 -22.63 -38.41
C GLN A 7 7.11 -22.16 -38.21
N LEU A 8 8.09 -22.87 -38.77
CA LEU A 8 9.51 -22.45 -38.76
C LEU A 8 9.74 -21.11 -39.47
N LEU A 9 9.05 -20.84 -40.59
CA LEU A 9 9.13 -19.56 -41.28
C LEU A 9 8.49 -18.40 -40.49
N LYS A 10 7.38 -18.66 -39.80
CA LYS A 10 6.67 -17.66 -38.99
C LYS A 10 7.44 -17.30 -37.72
N TYR A 11 7.98 -18.31 -37.02
CA TYR A 11 8.83 -18.10 -35.84
C TYR A 11 10.21 -17.53 -36.21
N GLY A 12 10.79 -17.96 -37.33
CA GLY A 12 12.05 -17.40 -37.84
C GLY A 12 11.94 -15.90 -38.13
N GLY A 13 10.85 -15.47 -38.78
CA GLY A 13 10.58 -14.05 -39.02
C GLY A 13 10.39 -13.25 -37.73
N LEU A 14 9.64 -13.79 -36.76
CA LEU A 14 9.38 -13.10 -35.48
C LEU A 14 10.66 -12.95 -34.63
N VAL A 15 11.53 -13.97 -34.64
CA VAL A 15 12.81 -13.94 -33.93
C VAL A 15 13.79 -12.99 -34.60
N LEU A 16 13.85 -12.94 -35.94
CA LEU A 16 14.68 -11.97 -36.66
C LEU A 16 14.23 -10.53 -36.40
N VAL A 17 12.93 -10.26 -36.44
CA VAL A 17 12.37 -8.93 -36.17
C VAL A 17 12.65 -8.50 -34.72
N SER A 18 12.55 -9.43 -33.76
CA SER A 18 12.87 -9.16 -32.34
C SER A 18 14.36 -8.88 -32.12
N LEU A 19 15.27 -9.64 -32.75
CA LEU A 19 16.72 -9.42 -32.67
C LEU A 19 17.17 -8.11 -33.32
N ILE A 20 16.47 -7.63 -34.34
CA ILE A 20 16.77 -6.35 -35.01
C ILE A 20 16.18 -5.16 -34.23
N LEU A 21 15.00 -5.32 -33.61
CA LEU A 21 14.34 -4.23 -32.86
C LEU A 21 14.85 -4.06 -31.43
N LEU A 22 15.33 -5.12 -30.76
CA LEU A 22 15.87 -5.03 -29.39
C LEU A 22 16.97 -3.96 -29.23
N PRO A 23 18.00 -3.88 -30.10
CA PRO A 23 19.04 -2.87 -29.96
C PRO A 23 18.56 -1.45 -30.33
N LEU A 24 17.47 -1.33 -31.09
CA LEU A 24 16.87 -0.04 -31.49
C LEU A 24 15.81 0.46 -30.50
N ALA A 25 15.30 -0.41 -29.62
CA ALA A 25 14.31 -0.06 -28.60
C ALA A 25 14.67 1.17 -27.75
N PRO A 26 15.89 1.32 -27.17
CA PRO A 26 16.23 2.51 -26.41
C PRO A 26 16.20 3.80 -27.24
N LEU A 27 16.51 3.71 -28.53
CA LEU A 27 16.50 4.85 -29.45
C LEU A 27 15.07 5.27 -29.80
N ILE A 28 14.18 4.30 -30.02
CA ILE A 28 12.75 4.55 -30.26
C ILE A 28 12.07 5.12 -29.01
N ILE A 29 12.36 4.57 -27.82
CA ILE A 29 11.83 5.07 -26.55
C ILE A 29 12.34 6.49 -26.28
N GLY A 30 13.63 6.75 -26.52
CA GLY A 30 14.22 8.09 -26.39
C GLY A 30 13.57 9.11 -27.30
N LEU A 31 13.33 8.76 -28.57
CA LEU A 31 12.65 9.64 -29.54
C LEU A 31 11.21 9.95 -29.12
N PHE A 32 10.50 8.96 -28.57
CA PHE A 32 9.12 9.13 -28.11
C PHE A 32 9.04 10.03 -26.88
N ILE A 33 9.95 9.88 -25.92
CA ILE A 33 10.04 10.78 -24.75
C ILE A 33 10.37 12.20 -25.19
N ALA A 34 11.35 12.37 -26.08
CA ALA A 34 11.72 13.67 -26.63
C ALA A 34 10.54 14.35 -27.34
N PHE A 35 9.78 13.61 -28.14
CA PHE A 35 8.58 14.12 -28.81
C PHE A 35 7.50 14.56 -27.81
N LYS A 36 7.28 13.79 -26.74
CA LYS A 36 6.31 14.14 -25.70
C LYS A 36 6.72 15.39 -24.93
N LEU A 37 8.01 15.54 -24.61
CA LEU A 37 8.58 16.74 -23.99
C LEU A 37 8.50 17.96 -24.93
N PHE A 38 8.74 17.78 -26.22
CA PHE A 38 8.60 18.85 -27.22
C PHE A 38 7.15 19.34 -27.35
N LYS A 39 6.18 18.43 -27.35
CA LYS A 39 4.75 18.77 -27.41
C LYS A 39 4.28 19.51 -26.15
N SER A 40 4.80 19.13 -24.98
CA SER A 40 4.51 19.76 -23.69
C SER A 40 5.23 21.10 -23.47
N ALA A 41 6.36 21.34 -24.15
CA ALA A 41 7.16 22.55 -23.97
C ALA A 41 6.54 23.79 -24.63
N SER A 42 6.54 24.92 -23.90
CA SER A 42 6.19 26.26 -24.41
C SER A 42 7.09 26.68 -25.58
N THR A 43 6.60 27.53 -26.48
CA THR A 43 7.29 27.97 -27.72
C THR A 43 8.73 28.47 -27.51
N LYS A 44 9.03 29.10 -26.36
CA LYS A 44 10.38 29.58 -26.02
C LYS A 44 11.38 28.48 -25.63
N LYS A 45 10.90 27.30 -25.21
CA LYS A 45 11.73 26.15 -24.76
C LYS A 45 11.90 25.06 -25.82
N ARG A 46 11.17 25.12 -26.93
CA ARG A 46 11.23 24.13 -28.03
C ARG A 46 12.59 24.11 -28.74
N GLY A 47 13.26 25.25 -28.85
CA GLY A 47 14.61 25.33 -29.43
C GLY A 47 15.67 24.59 -28.60
N ALA A 48 15.59 24.68 -27.27
CA ALA A 48 16.53 23.99 -26.37
C ALA A 48 16.34 22.47 -26.39
N VAL A 49 15.08 21.99 -26.44
CA VAL A 49 14.78 20.56 -26.56
C VAL A 49 15.32 19.99 -27.88
N LEU A 50 15.18 20.73 -28.98
CA LEU A 50 15.68 20.28 -30.29
C LEU A 50 17.21 20.19 -30.32
N ALA A 51 17.92 21.14 -29.69
CA ALA A 51 19.38 21.14 -29.60
C ALA A 51 19.94 19.97 -28.74
N ILE A 52 19.26 19.60 -27.65
CA ILE A 52 19.67 18.47 -26.81
C ILE A 52 19.48 17.14 -27.56
N VAL A 53 18.38 17.00 -28.31
CA VAL A 53 18.11 15.80 -29.10
C VAL A 53 19.15 15.61 -30.21
N THR A 54 19.56 16.69 -30.90
CA THR A 54 20.59 16.59 -31.95
C THR A 54 21.96 16.21 -31.38
N ILE A 55 22.33 16.71 -30.19
CA ILE A 55 23.58 16.34 -29.50
C ILE A 55 23.57 14.88 -29.05
N LEU A 56 22.44 14.37 -28.56
CA LEU A 56 22.32 12.98 -28.15
C LEU A 56 22.38 12.01 -29.34
N ILE A 57 21.78 12.38 -30.47
CA ILE A 57 21.83 11.56 -31.70
C ILE A 57 23.27 11.47 -32.25
N SER A 58 24.04 12.57 -32.20
CA SER A 58 25.44 12.56 -32.65
C SER A 58 26.39 11.79 -31.72
N LEU A 59 26.13 11.74 -30.41
CA LEU A 59 26.91 10.94 -29.46
C LEU A 59 26.72 9.42 -29.64
N VAL A 60 25.53 8.97 -30.03
CA VAL A 60 25.26 7.54 -30.27
C VAL A 60 25.92 7.05 -31.56
N ALA A 61 26.06 7.91 -32.58
CA ALA A 61 26.72 7.56 -33.84
C ALA A 61 28.22 7.28 -33.70
N THR A 62 28.87 7.80 -32.66
CA THR A 62 30.31 7.61 -32.40
C THR A 62 30.65 6.47 -31.43
N GLY A 63 29.65 5.85 -30.78
CA GLY A 63 29.84 4.87 -29.71
C GLY A 63 29.95 3.40 -30.13
N VAL A 64 29.87 3.08 -31.42
CA VAL A 64 30.00 1.70 -31.93
C VAL A 64 31.44 1.41 -32.34
N LEU A 65 32.36 1.44 -31.38
CA LEU A 65 33.64 0.76 -31.53
C LEU A 65 34.23 0.40 -30.16
N ALA A 66 34.64 -0.86 -30.05
CA ALA A 66 35.48 -1.45 -29.00
C ALA A 66 34.80 -1.83 -27.68
N SER A 67 34.53 -3.14 -27.52
CA SER A 67 35.29 -3.97 -26.55
C SER A 67 34.95 -5.46 -26.71
N LYS A 68 35.85 -6.19 -27.39
CA LYS A 68 36.06 -7.62 -27.20
C LYS A 68 36.83 -7.80 -25.88
N LEU A 69 36.34 -8.63 -24.97
CA LEU A 69 37.18 -9.29 -23.96
C LEU A 69 36.87 -10.80 -23.90
N PRO A 70 37.89 -11.67 -23.90
CA PRO A 70 37.73 -13.11 -23.72
C PRO A 70 37.74 -13.51 -22.25
N ALA A 71 37.00 -14.59 -21.97
CA ALA A 71 36.89 -15.25 -20.68
C ALA A 71 38.16 -16.02 -20.30
N SER A 72 38.55 -15.99 -19.02
CA SER A 72 39.37 -17.03 -18.41
C SER A 72 38.80 -17.40 -17.04
N LYS A 73 38.54 -18.71 -16.85
CA LYS A 73 38.32 -19.35 -15.55
C LYS A 73 39.66 -19.85 -15.03
N PRO A 74 39.83 -19.96 -13.70
CA PRO A 74 40.57 -21.10 -13.16
C PRO A 74 39.71 -21.98 -12.25
N LYS A 75 39.98 -23.28 -12.39
CA LYS A 75 39.49 -24.46 -11.67
C LYS A 75 40.54 -24.84 -10.61
N THR A 76 40.13 -25.14 -9.39
CA THR A 76 40.88 -25.89 -8.35
C THR A 76 39.81 -26.34 -7.34
N GLU A 77 39.33 -27.58 -7.20
CA GLU A 77 39.93 -28.91 -7.01
C GLU A 77 40.80 -29.03 -5.76
N VAL A 78 40.19 -29.40 -4.62
CA VAL A 78 40.83 -30.22 -3.57
C VAL A 78 39.79 -31.12 -2.88
N THR A 79 39.82 -32.39 -3.29
CA THR A 79 40.06 -33.59 -2.46
C THR A 79 39.42 -33.74 -1.07
N THR A 80 38.56 -34.76 -1.02
CA THR A 80 38.13 -35.61 0.10
C THR A 80 39.29 -36.17 0.93
N SER A 81 39.20 -36.10 2.27
CA SER A 81 39.88 -37.07 3.15
C SER A 81 39.10 -37.28 4.45
N ALA A 82 38.98 -38.55 4.83
CA ALA A 82 38.08 -39.07 5.84
C ALA A 82 38.70 -39.12 7.25
N SER A 83 37.82 -38.88 8.24
CA SER A 83 37.66 -39.58 9.53
C SER A 83 38.89 -40.09 10.28
N GLN A 84 39.16 -39.53 11.48
CA GLN A 84 39.44 -40.32 12.70
C GLN A 84 38.89 -39.64 13.96
N THR A 85 38.31 -40.49 14.80
CA THR A 85 37.70 -40.30 16.11
C THR A 85 38.72 -40.04 17.22
N ALA A 86 38.51 -39.00 18.04
CA ALA A 86 39.00 -38.94 19.42
C ALA A 86 38.17 -37.99 20.31
N SER A 87 37.81 -38.52 21.47
CA SER A 87 37.08 -38.03 22.67
C SER A 87 36.95 -36.51 22.95
N PRO A 88 35.80 -36.04 23.51
CA PRO A 88 35.56 -34.63 23.81
C PRO A 88 36.19 -34.19 25.13
N THR A 89 37.14 -33.27 25.06
CA THR A 89 37.58 -32.43 26.19
C THR A 89 36.63 -31.23 26.31
N PRO A 90 36.20 -30.82 27.52
CA PRO A 90 35.24 -29.73 27.68
C PRO A 90 35.87 -28.39 27.27
N ILE A 91 35.49 -27.89 26.09
CA ILE A 91 35.79 -26.55 25.63
C ILE A 91 34.97 -25.59 26.50
N ALA A 92 35.67 -24.77 27.27
CA ALA A 92 35.10 -23.65 28.00
C ALA A 92 34.19 -22.84 27.06
N SER A 93 32.95 -22.64 27.49
CA SER A 93 31.93 -21.87 26.79
C SER A 93 32.46 -20.48 26.44
N ILE A 94 32.86 -20.31 25.19
CA ILE A 94 32.90 -19.00 24.55
C ILE A 94 31.45 -18.60 24.31
N THR A 95 30.86 -17.90 25.28
CA THR A 95 29.63 -17.15 25.07
C THR A 95 29.84 -16.30 23.81
N PRO A 96 29.02 -16.44 22.75
CA PRO A 96 29.00 -15.43 21.72
C PRO A 96 28.47 -14.17 22.38
N THR A 97 29.38 -13.25 22.72
CA THR A 97 29.03 -11.87 23.02
C THR A 97 28.32 -11.33 21.79
N SER A 98 27.00 -11.41 21.81
CA SER A 98 26.12 -10.71 20.88
C SER A 98 26.36 -9.22 21.11
N SER A 99 27.31 -8.67 20.35
CA SER A 99 27.40 -7.23 20.13
C SER A 99 26.00 -6.78 19.70
N PRO A 100 25.35 -5.86 20.42
CA PRO A 100 24.08 -5.34 19.97
C PRO A 100 24.36 -4.65 18.64
N GLU A 101 23.92 -5.25 17.54
CA GLU A 101 23.70 -4.50 16.31
C GLU A 101 22.88 -3.29 16.72
N SER A 102 23.47 -2.11 16.59
CA SER A 102 22.80 -0.83 16.74
C SER A 102 21.59 -0.85 15.81
N SER A 103 20.44 -1.28 16.32
CA SER A 103 19.20 -1.25 15.58
C SER A 103 18.92 0.22 15.28
N ASN A 104 18.85 0.60 14.01
CA ASN A 104 18.50 1.96 13.54
C ASN A 104 17.01 2.29 13.82
N LYS A 105 16.51 1.81 14.96
CA LYS A 105 15.14 1.84 15.40
C LYS A 105 15.00 2.82 16.56
N ILE A 106 13.99 3.66 16.50
CA ILE A 106 13.70 4.66 17.52
C ILE A 106 12.40 4.27 18.21
N LYS A 107 12.40 4.26 19.54
CA LYS A 107 11.19 4.00 20.33
C LYS A 107 10.18 5.13 20.17
N ALA A 108 8.91 4.77 20.03
CA ALA A 108 7.80 5.70 19.92
C ALA A 108 6.54 5.14 20.61
N LYS A 109 5.54 6.00 20.80
CA LYS A 109 4.21 5.59 21.29
C LYS A 109 3.14 5.87 20.25
N VAL A 110 2.21 4.95 20.09
CA VAL A 110 1.04 5.14 19.22
C VAL A 110 0.14 6.24 19.81
N VAL A 111 -0.15 7.27 19.02
CA VAL A 111 -1.08 8.35 19.42
C VAL A 111 -2.44 8.16 18.77
N LYS A 112 -2.46 7.88 17.47
CA LYS A 112 -3.69 7.71 16.70
C LYS A 112 -3.44 6.83 15.48
N VAL A 113 -4.38 5.94 15.17
CA VAL A 113 -4.47 5.28 13.87
C VAL A 113 -5.42 6.10 13.01
N VAL A 114 -4.92 6.70 11.92
CA VAL A 114 -5.73 7.53 11.02
C VAL A 114 -6.41 6.65 9.98
N ASP A 115 -5.62 5.79 9.33
CA ASP A 115 -6.09 4.72 8.45
C ASP A 115 -5.08 3.55 8.50
N GLY A 116 -5.32 2.47 7.75
CA GLY A 116 -4.54 1.24 7.80
C GLY A 116 -3.05 1.37 7.46
N ASP A 117 -2.64 2.43 6.74
CA ASP A 117 -1.24 2.72 6.41
C ASP A 117 -0.71 4.05 6.96
N THR A 118 -1.55 4.83 7.65
CA THR A 118 -1.23 6.18 8.14
C THR A 118 -1.58 6.35 9.61
N MET A 119 -0.60 6.72 10.43
CA MET A 119 -0.73 6.78 11.89
C MET A 119 0.09 7.95 12.48
N ASP A 120 -0.30 8.40 13.66
CA ASP A 120 0.42 9.41 14.44
C ASP A 120 1.16 8.75 15.60
N PHE A 121 2.44 9.10 15.77
CA PHE A 121 3.30 8.58 16.84
C PHE A 121 3.98 9.70 17.61
N SER A 122 4.18 9.48 18.91
CA SER A 122 4.92 10.38 19.78
C SER A 122 6.33 9.85 20.04
N PHE A 123 7.34 10.63 19.69
CA PHE A 123 8.75 10.35 19.97
C PHE A 123 9.58 11.65 19.93
N GLY A 124 10.67 11.70 20.70
CA GLY A 124 11.52 12.90 20.75
C GLY A 124 10.79 14.18 21.19
N GLY A 125 9.75 14.04 22.03
CA GLY A 125 8.95 15.16 22.55
C GLY A 125 7.93 15.75 21.57
N LYS A 126 7.70 15.13 20.40
CA LYS A 126 6.75 15.60 19.39
C LYS A 126 5.86 14.48 18.87
N THR A 127 4.71 14.85 18.32
CA THR A 127 3.84 13.96 17.55
C THR A 127 4.12 14.13 16.06
N GLU A 128 4.34 13.03 15.36
CA GLU A 128 4.61 13.01 13.92
C GLU A 128 3.66 12.04 13.22
N ARG A 129 3.18 12.46 12.03
CA ARG A 129 2.40 11.58 11.15
C ARG A 129 3.32 10.74 10.29
N ILE A 130 3.08 9.45 10.29
CA ILE A 130 3.86 8.44 9.58
C ILE A 130 3.00 7.78 8.51
N ARG A 131 3.57 7.63 7.32
CA ARG A 131 3.10 6.74 6.26
C ARG A 131 3.99 5.49 6.28
N VAL A 132 3.39 4.33 6.52
CA VAL A 132 4.12 3.07 6.62
C VAL A 132 4.73 2.73 5.26
N ILE A 133 6.02 2.41 5.21
CA ILE A 133 6.70 2.07 3.96
C ILE A 133 6.20 0.72 3.45
N GLY A 134 6.03 0.59 2.13
CA GLY A 134 5.86 -0.70 1.45
C GLY A 134 4.45 -1.27 1.42
N ILE A 135 3.47 -0.61 2.07
CA ILE A 135 2.08 -1.08 2.10
C ILE A 135 1.12 -0.04 1.51
N ASN A 136 -0.04 -0.45 1.04
CA ASN A 136 -1.18 0.43 0.77
C ASN A 136 -2.47 -0.27 1.18
N THR A 137 -3.24 0.34 2.06
CA THR A 137 -4.54 -0.17 2.48
C THR A 137 -5.65 0.40 1.60
N PRO A 138 -6.78 -0.31 1.44
CA PRO A 138 -7.96 0.30 0.82
C PRO A 138 -8.41 1.51 1.64
N GLU A 139 -8.70 2.62 0.95
CA GLU A 139 -8.97 3.93 1.55
C GLU A 139 -10.31 3.97 2.29
N THR A 140 -10.32 4.52 3.51
CA THR A 140 -11.56 4.69 4.31
C THR A 140 -11.92 6.13 4.63
N VAL A 141 -10.98 7.08 4.53
CA VAL A 141 -11.12 8.39 5.18
C VAL A 141 -11.10 9.58 4.23
N ASP A 142 -10.85 9.39 2.93
CA ASP A 142 -10.99 10.49 1.95
C ASP A 142 -12.46 10.84 1.73
N PRO A 143 -12.97 12.00 2.22
CA PRO A 143 -14.38 12.38 2.10
C PRO A 143 -14.82 12.65 0.65
N ARG A 144 -13.88 12.61 -0.31
CA ARG A 144 -14.15 12.80 -1.74
C ARG A 144 -14.29 11.47 -2.48
N LYS A 145 -14.10 10.34 -1.81
CA LYS A 145 -14.14 9.00 -2.39
C LYS A 145 -15.09 8.12 -1.58
N SER A 146 -15.72 7.16 -2.27
CA SER A 146 -16.39 6.06 -1.59
C SER A 146 -15.34 5.25 -0.83
N VAL A 147 -15.70 4.75 0.36
CA VAL A 147 -14.90 3.76 1.08
C VAL A 147 -14.56 2.61 0.14
N GLU A 148 -13.28 2.33 -0.02
CA GLU A 148 -12.84 1.22 -0.85
C GLU A 148 -13.18 -0.09 -0.14
N CYS A 149 -13.50 -1.12 -0.93
CA CYS A 149 -13.78 -2.44 -0.38
C CYS A 149 -12.67 -2.85 0.59
N PHE A 150 -13.07 -3.39 1.74
CA PHE A 150 -12.17 -3.91 2.77
C PHE A 150 -11.36 -2.85 3.52
N GLY A 151 -11.63 -1.56 3.29
CA GLY A 151 -10.93 -0.48 3.96
C GLY A 151 -11.23 -0.46 5.46
N VAL A 152 -12.50 -0.64 5.86
CA VAL A 152 -12.91 -0.59 7.29
C VAL A 152 -12.20 -1.69 8.07
N GLU A 153 -12.13 -2.88 7.50
CA GLU A 153 -11.43 -4.05 8.01
C GLU A 153 -9.93 -3.76 8.16
N ALA A 154 -9.31 -3.14 7.16
CA ALA A 154 -7.90 -2.75 7.23
C ALA A 154 -7.63 -1.71 8.33
N SER A 155 -8.47 -0.69 8.44
CA SER A 155 -8.37 0.34 9.49
C SER A 155 -8.57 -0.26 10.88
N ASN A 156 -9.54 -1.15 11.04
CA ASN A 156 -9.79 -1.85 12.30
C ASN A 156 -8.65 -2.79 12.68
N LYS A 157 -8.07 -3.50 11.71
CA LYS A 157 -6.90 -4.35 11.97
C LYS A 157 -5.70 -3.53 12.43
N ALA A 158 -5.47 -2.37 11.83
CA ALA A 158 -4.41 -1.47 12.28
C ALA A 158 -4.63 -1.00 13.72
N LYS A 159 -5.87 -0.64 14.10
CA LYS A 159 -6.24 -0.28 15.47
C LYS A 159 -6.09 -1.43 16.47
N GLU A 160 -6.38 -2.67 16.05
CA GLU A 160 -6.22 -3.87 16.86
C GLU A 160 -4.74 -4.13 17.19
N LEU A 161 -3.87 -4.08 16.18
CA LEU A 161 -2.44 -4.35 16.31
C LEU A 161 -1.70 -3.22 17.03
N LEU A 162 -2.07 -1.96 16.73
CA LEU A 162 -1.42 -0.77 17.26
C LEU A 162 -2.37 -0.01 18.18
N LYS A 163 -2.53 -0.53 19.39
CA LYS A 163 -3.36 0.10 20.43
C LYS A 163 -2.79 1.47 20.81
N ILE A 164 -3.67 2.44 21.03
CA ILE A 164 -3.28 3.78 21.50
C ILE A 164 -2.48 3.65 22.80
N GLY A 165 -1.34 4.34 22.86
CA GLY A 165 -0.40 4.31 23.98
C GLY A 165 0.61 3.16 23.97
N ALA A 166 0.47 2.17 23.07
CA ALA A 166 1.43 1.08 22.95
C ALA A 166 2.81 1.59 22.51
N GLU A 167 3.85 0.93 23.04
CA GLU A 167 5.23 1.19 22.62
C GLU A 167 5.54 0.42 21.34
N VAL A 168 6.19 1.11 20.41
CA VAL A 168 6.63 0.58 19.12
C VAL A 168 8.04 1.06 18.82
N GLU A 169 8.64 0.49 17.78
CA GLU A 169 9.89 0.96 17.21
C GLU A 169 9.68 1.42 15.78
N LEU A 170 10.28 2.55 15.43
CA LEU A 170 10.22 3.16 14.11
C LEU A 170 11.57 3.03 13.44
N GLU A 171 11.58 2.50 12.22
CA GLU A 171 12.81 2.31 11.44
C GLU A 171 12.76 3.13 10.15
N ALA A 172 13.84 3.86 9.87
CA ALA A 172 14.00 4.57 8.61
C ALA A 172 14.59 3.65 7.53
N ASP A 173 14.25 3.93 6.28
CA ASP A 173 14.85 3.27 5.12
C ASP A 173 15.74 4.26 4.35
N PRO A 174 17.07 4.10 4.36
CA PRO A 174 17.99 4.97 3.61
C PRO A 174 17.79 4.94 2.08
N THR A 175 17.12 3.92 1.54
CA THR A 175 16.78 3.83 0.10
C THR A 175 15.57 4.67 -0.27
N GLN A 176 14.82 5.16 0.73
CA GLN A 176 13.63 5.96 0.57
C GLN A 176 13.87 7.39 1.06
N GLY A 177 12.99 8.31 0.66
CA GLY A 177 12.98 9.66 1.26
C GLY A 177 12.60 9.60 2.74
N ASP A 178 13.01 10.59 3.51
CA ASP A 178 12.61 10.70 4.92
C ASP A 178 11.11 11.05 5.07
N ARG A 179 10.60 11.85 4.12
CA ARG A 179 9.21 12.27 4.04
C ARG A 179 8.65 12.12 2.63
N ASP A 180 7.34 11.94 2.55
CA ASP A 180 6.62 11.99 1.28
C ASP A 180 6.25 13.43 0.86
N LYS A 181 5.59 13.57 -0.30
CA LYS A 181 5.14 14.86 -0.83
C LYS A 181 4.10 15.58 0.05
N TYR A 182 3.48 14.87 0.99
CA TYR A 182 2.52 15.40 1.97
C TYR A 182 3.17 15.68 3.33
N GLN A 183 4.50 15.64 3.41
CA GLN A 183 5.28 15.86 4.63
C GLN A 183 5.05 14.82 5.73
N ARG A 184 4.52 13.63 5.41
CA ARG A 184 4.46 12.51 6.36
C ARG A 184 5.82 11.82 6.41
N LEU A 185 6.27 11.43 7.61
CA LEU A 185 7.48 10.62 7.74
C LEU A 185 7.27 9.24 7.13
N LEU A 186 8.29 8.71 6.47
CA LEU A 186 8.30 7.37 5.92
C LEU A 186 9.08 6.45 6.86
N ARG A 187 8.38 5.51 7.50
CA ARG A 187 8.99 4.56 8.45
C ARG A 187 8.39 3.17 8.31
N TYR A 188 9.16 2.16 8.67
CA TYR A 188 8.62 0.88 9.11
C TYR A 188 8.17 1.00 10.58
N VAL A 189 7.12 0.28 10.94
CA VAL A 189 6.58 0.23 12.30
C VAL A 189 6.75 -1.18 12.82
N TRP A 190 7.40 -1.31 13.97
CA TRP A 190 7.65 -2.58 14.62
C TRP A 190 6.92 -2.62 15.96
N PHE A 191 6.13 -3.66 16.18
CA PHE A 191 5.37 -3.88 17.41
C PHE A 191 5.65 -5.31 17.89
N ASN A 192 5.96 -5.52 19.17
CA ASN A 192 6.30 -6.85 19.70
C ASN A 192 7.38 -7.60 18.87
N ASN A 193 8.38 -6.87 18.34
CA ASN A 193 9.41 -7.38 17.41
C ASN A 193 8.87 -7.92 16.07
N GLU A 194 7.61 -7.69 15.74
CA GLU A 194 6.99 -8.00 14.45
C GLU A 194 6.90 -6.74 13.58
N ASP A 195 7.07 -6.93 12.27
CA ASP A 195 6.90 -5.87 11.28
C ASP A 195 5.41 -5.69 10.95
N PHE A 196 4.85 -4.53 11.33
CA PHE A 196 3.47 -4.16 11.07
C PHE A 196 3.10 -4.21 9.58
N GLY A 197 3.94 -3.66 8.70
CA GLY A 197 3.63 -3.60 7.28
C GLY A 197 3.54 -5.00 6.68
N LYS A 198 4.53 -5.84 7.01
CA LYS A 198 4.52 -7.26 6.61
C LYS A 198 3.28 -7.98 7.16
N LYS A 199 2.93 -7.75 8.43
CA LYS A 199 1.78 -8.38 9.09
C LYS A 199 0.47 -8.04 8.38
N MET A 200 0.26 -6.76 8.08
CA MET A 200 -0.92 -6.29 7.36
C MET A 200 -1.05 -6.95 5.97
N ILE A 201 0.05 -7.07 5.24
CA ILE A 201 0.05 -7.76 3.94
C ILE A 201 -0.22 -9.26 4.09
N ALA A 202 0.48 -9.93 5.01
CA ALA A 202 0.42 -11.38 5.18
C ALA A 202 -0.98 -11.89 5.61
N GLU A 203 -1.75 -11.03 6.27
CA GLU A 203 -3.13 -11.30 6.67
C GLU A 203 -4.17 -10.74 5.69
N GLY A 204 -3.73 -10.11 4.59
CA GLY A 204 -4.60 -9.63 3.52
C GLY A 204 -5.32 -8.32 3.83
N TYR A 205 -4.80 -7.46 4.71
CA TYR A 205 -5.37 -6.14 5.00
C TYR A 205 -4.70 -4.99 4.25
N ALA A 206 -3.62 -5.27 3.53
CA ALA A 206 -2.91 -4.29 2.72
C ALA A 206 -2.34 -4.93 1.46
N PHE A 207 -2.18 -4.12 0.41
CA PHE A 207 -1.38 -4.46 -0.76
C PHE A 207 0.09 -4.09 -0.54
N GLU A 208 0.99 -4.85 -1.14
CA GLU A 208 2.38 -4.42 -1.36
C GLU A 208 2.39 -3.18 -2.25
N TYR A 209 3.14 -2.17 -1.84
CA TYR A 209 3.21 -0.91 -2.54
C TYR A 209 4.65 -0.43 -2.72
N THR A 210 5.12 -0.54 -3.95
CA THR A 210 6.39 0.05 -4.40
C THR A 210 6.10 1.33 -5.16
N TYR A 211 6.52 2.48 -4.64
CA TYR A 211 6.29 3.76 -5.30
C TYR A 211 7.22 3.99 -6.51
N ASN A 212 8.53 4.09 -6.27
CA ASN A 212 9.53 4.40 -7.31
C ASN A 212 10.69 3.42 -7.34
N THR A 213 11.36 3.24 -6.20
CA THR A 213 12.55 2.39 -6.04
C THR A 213 12.24 1.24 -5.08
N PRO A 214 12.93 0.10 -5.19
CA PRO A 214 12.84 -0.96 -4.19
C PRO A 214 13.21 -0.44 -2.80
N TYR A 215 12.38 -0.77 -1.81
CA TYR A 215 12.64 -0.52 -0.40
C TYR A 215 13.26 -1.76 0.26
N LYS A 216 13.86 -1.57 1.44
CA LYS A 216 14.65 -2.56 2.19
C LYS A 216 13.98 -3.93 2.30
N TYR A 217 12.67 -3.99 2.55
CA TYR A 217 11.93 -5.24 2.79
C TYR A 217 11.03 -5.69 1.62
N GLN A 218 11.19 -5.11 0.42
CA GLN A 218 10.27 -5.34 -0.69
C GLN A 218 10.09 -6.81 -1.06
N SER A 219 11.17 -7.59 -1.13
CA SER A 219 11.09 -9.01 -1.48
C SER A 219 10.24 -9.80 -0.48
N ILE A 220 10.37 -9.48 0.81
CA ILE A 220 9.62 -10.12 1.90
C ILE A 220 8.14 -9.75 1.81
N TYR A 221 7.82 -8.49 1.49
CA TYR A 221 6.45 -8.01 1.39
C TYR A 221 5.73 -8.60 0.16
N LYS A 222 6.44 -8.71 -0.98
CA LYS A 222 5.92 -9.36 -2.18
C LYS A 222 5.61 -10.84 -1.94
N GLU A 223 6.48 -11.56 -1.23
CA GLU A 223 6.21 -12.95 -0.88
C GLU A 223 5.03 -13.06 0.10
N ALA A 224 4.97 -12.18 1.11
CA ALA A 224 3.84 -12.15 2.03
C ALA A 224 2.50 -11.91 1.31
N GLN A 225 2.46 -11.03 0.30
CA GLN A 225 1.26 -10.80 -0.49
C GLN A 225 0.88 -12.04 -1.29
N LYS A 226 1.85 -12.64 -1.98
CA LYS A 226 1.64 -13.86 -2.76
C LYS A 226 1.09 -14.99 -1.89
N GLU A 227 1.60 -15.13 -0.67
CA GLU A 227 1.07 -16.10 0.30
C GLU A 227 -0.35 -15.74 0.76
N ALA A 228 -0.65 -14.47 1.01
CA ALA A 228 -2.00 -14.04 1.36
C ALA A 228 -3.01 -14.34 0.23
N ASP A 229 -2.59 -14.12 -1.02
CA ASP A 229 -3.36 -14.41 -2.24
C ASP A 229 -3.62 -15.91 -2.40
N ILE A 230 -2.58 -16.75 -2.41
CA ILE A 230 -2.71 -18.22 -2.52
C ILE A 230 -3.60 -18.81 -1.42
N ASN A 231 -3.59 -18.22 -0.22
CA ASN A 231 -4.37 -18.68 0.92
C ASN A 231 -5.73 -17.95 1.06
N ASN A 232 -6.14 -17.14 0.08
CA ASN A 232 -7.41 -16.41 0.07
C ASN A 232 -7.69 -15.64 1.38
N ARG A 233 -6.68 -14.92 1.90
CA ARG A 233 -6.78 -14.18 3.17
C ARG A 233 -7.24 -12.75 2.94
N GLY A 234 -8.08 -12.24 3.84
CA GLY A 234 -8.50 -10.83 3.82
C GLY A 234 -9.03 -10.40 2.45
N LEU A 235 -8.44 -9.35 1.87
CA LEU A 235 -8.66 -8.83 0.51
C LEU A 235 -8.71 -9.89 -0.60
N TRP A 236 -8.01 -11.01 -0.42
CA TRP A 236 -7.90 -12.08 -1.41
C TRP A 236 -8.98 -13.14 -1.26
N ALA A 237 -9.82 -13.06 -0.23
CA ALA A 237 -10.94 -13.98 -0.08
C ALA A 237 -12.00 -13.71 -1.16
N ASP A 238 -12.59 -14.77 -1.72
CA ASP A 238 -13.66 -14.67 -2.72
C ASP A 238 -14.85 -13.82 -2.24
N ASN A 239 -15.05 -13.77 -0.91
CA ASN A 239 -16.11 -13.01 -0.27
C ASN A 239 -15.68 -11.65 0.30
N ALA A 240 -14.43 -11.23 0.15
CA ALA A 240 -13.92 -9.99 0.72
C ALA A 240 -14.61 -8.76 0.12
N CYS A 241 -14.85 -8.81 -1.19
CA CYS A 241 -15.42 -7.74 -1.98
C CYS A 241 -16.63 -8.18 -2.77
N VAL A 242 -17.44 -9.11 -2.23
CA VAL A 242 -18.76 -9.32 -2.82
C VAL A 242 -19.49 -8.00 -2.61
N ALA A 243 -19.69 -7.26 -3.70
CA ALA A 243 -20.81 -6.35 -3.77
C ALA A 243 -21.99 -7.22 -3.34
N ILE A 244 -22.52 -6.99 -2.15
CA ILE A 244 -23.70 -7.72 -1.71
C ILE A 244 -24.75 -7.30 -2.71
N SER A 245 -24.94 -8.12 -3.75
CA SER A 245 -26.21 -8.24 -4.41
C SER A 245 -27.10 -8.87 -3.36
N THR A 246 -27.46 -8.06 -2.36
CA THR A 246 -28.70 -8.27 -1.67
C THR A 246 -29.70 -8.43 -2.81
N PRO A 247 -30.49 -9.52 -2.85
CA PRO A 247 -31.69 -9.48 -3.64
C PRO A 247 -32.36 -8.20 -3.18
N LYS A 248 -32.49 -7.23 -4.07
CA LYS A 248 -33.18 -5.96 -3.86
C LYS A 248 -34.27 -6.24 -2.83
N PRO A 249 -34.14 -5.79 -1.56
CA PRO A 249 -35.19 -5.97 -0.59
C PRO A 249 -36.43 -5.47 -1.30
N ALA A 250 -37.44 -6.34 -1.45
CA ALA A 250 -38.65 -6.01 -2.16
C ALA A 250 -39.05 -4.64 -1.63
N THR A 251 -39.00 -3.64 -2.53
CA THR A 251 -39.27 -2.23 -2.22
C THR A 251 -40.39 -2.21 -1.19
N PRO A 252 -40.16 -1.73 0.04
CA PRO A 252 -41.28 -1.36 0.86
C PRO A 252 -42.03 -0.35 0.00
N LYS A 253 -43.23 -0.74 -0.41
CA LYS A 253 -44.22 0.15 -1.00
C LYS A 253 -44.09 1.49 -0.26
N PRO A 254 -43.98 2.63 -0.98
CA PRO A 254 -43.70 3.91 -0.36
C PRO A 254 -44.60 4.06 0.85
N ALA A 255 -44.00 4.09 2.04
CA ALA A 255 -44.70 4.42 3.25
C ALA A 255 -45.20 5.84 3.02
N THR A 256 -46.48 5.91 2.72
CA THR A 256 -47.29 7.11 2.61
C THR A 256 -46.80 8.09 3.66
N THR A 257 -46.44 9.28 3.20
CA THR A 257 -46.25 10.49 3.98
C THR A 257 -47.34 10.58 5.03
N SER A 258 -47.05 10.08 6.22
CA SER A 258 -47.85 10.30 7.42
C SER A 258 -46.88 10.99 8.35
N GLY A 259 -47.12 12.29 8.54
CA GLY A 259 -46.33 13.13 9.42
C GLY A 259 -46.27 12.49 10.79
N PHE A 260 -45.12 11.90 11.12
CA PHE A 260 -44.83 11.49 12.47
C PHE A 260 -44.36 12.73 13.23
N SER A 261 -45.34 13.43 13.80
CA SER A 261 -45.15 14.44 14.84
C SER A 261 -44.76 13.74 16.15
N GLY A 262 -43.60 13.09 16.17
CA GLY A 262 -43.01 12.50 17.36
C GLY A 262 -41.97 13.44 17.93
N THR A 263 -42.29 14.11 19.03
CA THR A 263 -41.33 14.94 19.77
C THR A 263 -40.23 14.03 20.31
N TYR A 264 -39.01 14.19 19.81
CA TYR A 264 -37.82 13.59 20.40
C TYR A 264 -37.67 14.09 21.83
N THR A 265 -37.78 13.21 22.84
CA THR A 265 -37.65 13.57 24.27
C THR A 265 -36.21 13.42 24.79
N GLY A 266 -35.23 13.23 23.91
CA GLY A 266 -33.82 13.16 24.29
C GLY A 266 -33.23 14.56 24.52
N SER A 267 -32.22 14.64 25.39
CA SER A 267 -31.59 15.90 25.81
C SER A 267 -30.67 16.56 24.75
N PHE A 268 -30.75 16.14 23.49
CA PHE A 268 -29.79 16.55 22.46
C PHE A 268 -30.38 17.59 21.51
N SER A 269 -29.55 18.57 21.14
CA SER A 269 -29.89 19.67 20.23
C SER A 269 -29.34 19.41 18.83
N CYS A 270 -30.15 19.64 17.80
CA CYS A 270 -29.78 19.54 16.39
C CYS A 270 -28.73 20.58 15.94
N SER A 271 -28.46 21.59 16.77
CA SER A 271 -27.43 22.62 16.55
C SER A 271 -26.35 22.60 17.63
N GLY A 272 -26.21 21.48 18.34
CA GLY A 272 -25.17 21.26 19.34
C GLY A 272 -23.79 20.98 18.74
N PRO A 273 -22.78 20.67 19.59
CA PRO A 273 -21.47 20.18 19.16
C PRO A 273 -21.61 18.95 18.25
N ASP A 274 -20.62 18.73 17.37
CA ASP A 274 -20.55 17.58 16.46
C ASP A 274 -20.74 16.26 17.24
N ARG A 275 -21.65 15.42 16.78
CA ARG A 275 -22.06 14.17 17.42
C ARG A 275 -21.73 13.02 16.49
N ASP A 276 -21.21 11.94 17.04
CA ASP A 276 -20.92 10.75 16.27
C ASP A 276 -21.79 9.57 16.72
N CYS A 277 -21.67 8.45 16.02
CA CYS A 277 -22.43 7.25 16.35
C CYS A 277 -22.11 6.68 17.74
N SER A 278 -20.97 7.02 18.35
CA SER A 278 -20.64 6.54 19.69
C SER A 278 -21.42 7.25 20.80
N ASP A 279 -22.05 8.40 20.50
CA ASP A 279 -22.91 9.13 21.43
C ASP A 279 -24.29 8.46 21.65
N PHE A 280 -24.66 7.49 20.82
CA PHE A 280 -25.95 6.81 20.87
C PHE A 280 -25.80 5.38 21.37
N SER A 281 -26.72 4.95 22.22
CA SER A 281 -26.71 3.59 22.76
C SER A 281 -27.22 2.54 21.77
N THR A 282 -28.05 2.94 20.80
CA THR A 282 -28.67 2.04 19.81
C THR A 282 -28.90 2.74 18.48
N HIS A 283 -28.96 1.97 17.39
CA HIS A 283 -29.28 2.45 16.05
C HIS A 283 -30.64 3.19 16.03
N ALA A 284 -31.65 2.63 16.71
CA ALA A 284 -32.97 3.25 16.78
C ALA A 284 -32.95 4.65 17.42
N GLN A 285 -32.08 4.87 18.40
CA GLN A 285 -31.93 6.18 19.04
C GLN A 285 -31.27 7.19 18.10
N ALA A 286 -30.20 6.77 17.40
CA ALA A 286 -29.51 7.59 16.41
C ALA A 286 -30.44 7.97 15.24
N GLN A 287 -31.18 6.99 14.69
CA GLN A 287 -32.13 7.22 13.61
C GLN A 287 -33.26 8.18 14.00
N SER A 288 -33.76 8.05 15.24
CA SER A 288 -34.80 8.94 15.74
C SER A 288 -34.32 10.38 15.84
N PHE A 289 -33.10 10.60 16.34
CA PHE A 289 -32.48 11.92 16.39
C PHE A 289 -32.26 12.49 14.98
N PHE A 290 -31.67 11.70 14.08
CA PHE A 290 -31.44 12.05 12.68
C PHE A 290 -32.70 12.55 11.98
N ASN A 291 -33.79 11.78 12.07
CA ASN A 291 -35.08 12.14 11.50
C ASN A 291 -35.67 13.40 12.16
N SER A 292 -35.55 13.53 13.49
CA SER A 292 -36.11 14.67 14.24
C SER A 292 -35.44 16.00 13.91
N CYS A 293 -34.16 15.97 13.55
CA CYS A 293 -33.39 17.14 13.13
C CYS A 293 -33.60 17.50 11.65
N GLY A 294 -34.42 16.73 10.92
CA GLY A 294 -34.62 16.91 9.49
C GLY A 294 -33.38 16.58 8.66
N PHE A 295 -32.50 15.75 9.21
CA PHE A 295 -31.33 15.26 8.48
C PHE A 295 -31.78 14.23 7.45
N THR A 296 -31.03 14.17 6.34
CA THR A 296 -31.28 13.27 5.22
C THR A 296 -29.96 12.74 4.69
N ALA A 297 -30.02 11.72 3.82
CA ALA A 297 -28.86 11.21 3.09
C ALA A 297 -27.99 12.30 2.43
N THR A 298 -28.60 13.41 2.01
CA THR A 298 -27.92 14.52 1.34
C THR A 298 -27.71 15.73 2.25
N ASN A 299 -28.25 15.71 3.47
CA ASN A 299 -28.19 16.77 4.46
C ASN A 299 -27.93 16.16 5.85
N ASP A 300 -26.71 15.68 6.04
CA ASP A 300 -26.24 15.06 7.27
C ASP A 300 -25.03 15.83 7.84
N PRO A 301 -25.26 16.99 8.48
CA PRO A 301 -24.18 17.84 8.99
C PRO A 301 -23.38 17.18 10.11
N MET A 302 -23.97 16.23 10.83
CA MET A 302 -23.35 15.47 11.92
C MET A 302 -22.76 14.14 11.48
N LYS A 303 -22.85 13.81 10.18
CA LYS A 303 -22.27 12.61 9.59
C LYS A 303 -22.75 11.30 10.24
N LEU A 304 -23.97 11.27 10.75
CA LEU A 304 -24.53 10.08 11.40
C LEU A 304 -24.86 8.97 10.39
N ASP A 305 -25.20 9.32 9.15
CA ASP A 305 -25.41 8.43 8.00
C ASP A 305 -24.17 8.35 7.10
N SER A 306 -23.00 8.73 7.63
CA SER A 306 -21.73 8.62 6.87
C SER A 306 -21.10 7.24 6.94
N VAL A 307 -21.52 6.41 7.90
CA VAL A 307 -21.04 5.03 8.07
C VAL A 307 -22.00 4.12 7.32
N GLY A 308 -21.69 3.80 6.07
CA GLY A 308 -22.55 2.97 5.22
C GLY A 308 -22.64 3.51 3.79
N VAL A 309 -23.81 3.32 3.17
CA VAL A 309 -24.06 3.74 1.78
C VAL A 309 -24.64 5.16 1.66
N GLY A 310 -24.92 5.83 2.79
CA GLY A 310 -25.51 7.17 2.82
C GLY A 310 -26.93 7.17 2.25
N ASP A 311 -27.78 6.28 2.74
CA ASP A 311 -29.16 6.07 2.27
C ASP A 311 -30.21 6.69 3.20
N GLY A 312 -29.79 7.50 4.16
CA GLY A 312 -30.62 8.16 5.16
C GLY A 312 -30.75 7.35 6.45
N VAL A 313 -29.89 6.35 6.64
CA VAL A 313 -29.91 5.43 7.79
C VAL A 313 -28.74 5.74 8.71
N ALA A 314 -29.02 6.39 9.84
CA ALA A 314 -27.99 6.83 10.76
C ALA A 314 -27.42 5.68 11.60
N CYS A 315 -26.09 5.59 11.66
CA CYS A 315 -25.32 4.76 12.57
C CYS A 315 -25.68 3.28 12.50
N GLU A 316 -25.69 2.72 11.28
CA GLU A 316 -25.98 1.31 10.98
C GLU A 316 -25.07 0.31 11.73
N SER A 317 -23.95 0.77 12.28
CA SER A 317 -23.03 -0.02 13.09
C SER A 317 -23.46 -0.23 14.55
N LEU A 318 -24.48 0.49 15.02
CA LEU A 318 -24.99 0.38 16.39
C LEU A 318 -25.96 -0.79 16.55
N PRO A 319 -26.04 -1.39 17.75
CA PRO A 319 -27.02 -2.43 18.06
C PRO A 319 -28.47 -1.92 18.03
#